data_AF-A0A952RFB0-F1
#
_entry.id   AF-A0A952RFB0-F1
#
_cell.length_a   1.000
_cell.length_b   1.000
_cell.length_c   1.000
_cell.angle_alpha   90.00
_cell.angle_beta   90.00
_cell.angle_gamma   90.00
#
_symmetry.space_group_name_H-M   'P 1'
#
loop_
_entity.id
_entity.type
_entity.pdbx_description
1 polymer ?
#
loop_
_entity_poly.entity_id
_entity_poly.type
_entity_poly.pdbx_seq_one_letter_code
_entity_poly.pdbx_strand_id
1 'polypeptide(L)'
;MSTFLLGVLLLGSGCGSIVDSLFGSDPEPDQGTSSSSGGFGTSSGASGGDGEGGVPCTNLCLRQKVCAGGGTTSLTGVVRDPAGKVPLYNVLVYVPNAPVAPIVDGVSCDRCGSVSGEPLVTALTGVDGRFKLDNVPVGADIPLVVQIGKWRRQLVMQNVPECTSTELDAEAIRMPRNKREGDLPRIALTTGGLDTMECWLKKIGIDESEFTMPSGDGRVSFYAGGQPSGVLASTKRFDQAHGGRDFGKAVDFWSSRERLMQYDMVILSCEGVTDPDNKPPEALVAMHDYANAGGRIFASHWHRFWFDTSRKLPVDEAGPEPAGKIVSPFPELATWADRKKPCNSSDDCVVSGTVDQSFPKGKAMHDWLAQPGVDALTNGQLPIVEARHNVDAVDATKATSWITLPNAREGGKTAVQYLSFNTPIPAPEEEKCGRVVYSGLHVSAGDWSGPDWPSGCHTTDLSPQEKALEFMLFDLSSCIQPDNKAPEPPVVK
;
A
#
# COMPACT_ATOMS: atom_id res chain seq x y z
N MET A 1 8.70 -60.89 9.13
CA MET A 1 9.81 -61.82 9.40
C MET A 1 11.11 -61.05 9.23
N SER A 2 11.85 -60.88 10.34
CA SER A 2 13.31 -60.81 10.48
C SER A 2 14.15 -59.92 9.54
N THR A 3 14.71 -58.81 10.05
CA THR A 3 16.13 -58.59 10.50
C THR A 3 17.15 -58.48 9.34
N PHE A 4 18.22 -57.69 9.34
CA PHE A 4 19.03 -56.95 10.33
C PHE A 4 19.83 -55.89 9.53
N LEU A 5 20.03 -54.67 10.06
CA LEU A 5 21.00 -53.69 9.52
C LEU A 5 22.24 -53.67 10.45
N LEU A 6 23.44 -53.76 9.87
CA LEU A 6 24.72 -53.58 10.55
C LEU A 6 25.66 -52.77 9.64
N GLY A 7 26.28 -51.72 10.17
CA GLY A 7 27.25 -50.88 9.45
C GLY A 7 27.82 -49.76 10.34
N VAL A 8 28.79 -50.14 11.18
CA VAL A 8 29.63 -49.37 12.14
C VAL A 8 30.58 -48.41 11.38
N LEU A 9 30.60 -47.10 11.68
CA LEU A 9 31.44 -46.33 12.63
C LEU A 9 32.89 -46.05 12.17
N LEU A 10 33.27 -44.76 12.12
CA LEU A 10 34.64 -44.28 12.28
C LEU A 10 34.63 -42.94 13.05
N LEU A 11 35.48 -42.88 14.07
CA LEU A 11 35.66 -41.85 15.10
C LEU A 11 36.61 -40.72 14.66
N GLY A 12 36.46 -39.56 15.30
CA GLY A 12 37.50 -38.51 15.38
C GLY A 12 37.17 -37.50 16.48
N SER A 13 37.83 -37.62 17.63
CA SER A 13 37.65 -36.85 18.87
C SER A 13 38.58 -35.63 19.00
N GLY A 14 38.20 -34.67 19.84
CA GLY A 14 39.10 -33.74 20.57
C GLY A 14 38.48 -32.35 20.81
N CYS A 15 37.83 -32.09 21.96
CA CYS A 15 38.32 -31.40 23.20
C CYS A 15 38.65 -29.91 23.00
N GLY A 16 38.24 -28.91 23.82
CA GLY A 16 37.58 -28.70 25.13
C GLY A 16 37.52 -27.15 25.31
N SER A 17 36.88 -26.46 26.26
CA SER A 17 36.45 -26.77 27.63
C SER A 17 35.42 -25.74 28.12
N ILE A 18 34.73 -26.14 29.19
CA ILE A 18 33.61 -25.56 29.95
C ILE A 18 34.05 -24.45 30.92
N VAL A 19 33.18 -23.49 31.24
CA VAL A 19 32.77 -23.11 32.63
C VAL A 19 31.49 -22.25 32.65
N ASP A 20 30.47 -22.74 33.36
CA ASP A 20 29.31 -22.02 33.91
C ASP A 20 29.72 -21.20 35.14
N SER A 21 29.03 -20.09 35.44
CA SER A 21 28.54 -19.78 36.80
C SER A 21 27.64 -18.52 36.87
N LEU A 22 26.59 -18.68 37.69
CA LEU A 22 25.49 -17.77 38.02
C LEU A 22 25.78 -16.88 39.25
N PHE A 23 25.20 -15.67 39.23
CA PHE A 23 24.77 -14.75 40.31
C PHE A 23 25.70 -14.30 41.47
N GLY A 24 25.76 -12.98 41.69
CA GLY A 24 25.71 -12.41 43.05
C GLY A 24 26.45 -11.09 43.32
N SER A 25 25.67 -10.00 43.46
CA SER A 25 25.81 -8.83 44.36
C SER A 25 26.82 -7.68 44.09
N ASP A 26 26.22 -6.51 43.84
CA ASP A 26 26.62 -5.08 43.96
C ASP A 26 27.36 -4.69 45.28
N PRO A 27 28.03 -3.51 45.41
CA PRO A 27 27.66 -2.19 44.82
C PRO A 27 28.75 -1.23 44.28
N GLU A 28 28.30 -0.40 43.30
CA GLU A 28 28.60 1.02 42.92
C GLU A 28 30.00 1.67 43.07
N PRO A 29 30.28 2.81 42.37
CA PRO A 29 29.78 3.30 41.06
C PRO A 29 30.93 3.79 40.14
N ASP A 30 30.74 3.84 38.81
CA ASP A 30 31.16 5.02 38.04
C ASP A 30 30.62 5.05 36.59
N GLN A 31 30.47 6.29 36.12
CA GLN A 31 29.78 6.73 34.92
C GLN A 31 30.40 6.27 33.59
N GLY A 32 29.56 6.00 32.59
CA GLY A 32 30.01 5.77 31.21
C GLY A 32 28.85 5.69 30.22
N THR A 33 28.52 6.83 29.59
CA THR A 33 27.56 6.98 28.49
C THR A 33 27.94 6.13 27.28
N SER A 34 27.03 5.30 26.76
CA SER A 34 27.18 4.63 25.46
C SER A 34 26.08 5.05 24.48
N SER A 35 26.52 5.65 23.38
CA SER A 35 25.77 5.92 22.17
C SER A 35 25.97 4.74 21.21
N SER A 36 24.88 4.12 20.77
CA SER A 36 24.91 3.07 19.75
C SER A 36 24.69 3.68 18.37
N SER A 37 25.75 3.66 17.56
CA SER A 37 25.79 4.05 16.16
C SER A 37 25.09 3.03 15.27
N GLY A 38 23.97 3.41 14.65
CA GLY A 38 23.43 2.76 13.45
C GLY A 38 24.01 3.45 12.20
N GLY A 39 24.72 2.69 11.37
CA GLY A 39 25.40 3.19 10.19
C GLY A 39 24.43 3.57 9.07
N PHE A 40 24.51 4.81 8.61
CA PHE A 40 23.91 5.28 7.36
C PHE A 40 24.87 4.98 6.21
N GLY A 41 24.41 4.24 5.20
CA GLY A 41 25.13 4.04 3.94
C GLY A 41 25.21 5.36 3.18
N THR A 42 26.41 5.93 3.12
CA THR A 42 26.69 7.11 2.31
C THR A 42 27.08 6.65 0.90
N SER A 43 26.28 7.01 -0.10
CA SER A 43 26.78 7.09 -1.48
C SER A 43 27.60 8.37 -1.58
N SER A 44 28.90 8.23 -1.32
CA SER A 44 29.88 9.28 -1.52
C SER A 44 30.03 9.59 -3.02
N GLY A 45 29.31 10.60 -3.50
CA GLY A 45 29.68 11.31 -4.72
C GLY A 45 31.04 11.97 -4.50
N ALA A 46 32.08 11.40 -5.13
CA ALA A 46 33.46 11.84 -4.99
C ALA A 46 33.69 13.22 -5.62
N SER A 47 34.42 14.07 -4.89
CA SER A 47 34.93 15.35 -5.36
C SER A 47 36.20 15.18 -6.21
N GLY A 48 36.22 15.84 -7.37
CA GLY A 48 37.40 16.54 -7.88
C GLY A 48 38.12 15.96 -9.11
N GLY A 49 38.38 16.85 -10.08
CA GLY A 49 39.49 16.72 -11.03
C GLY A 49 39.08 16.78 -12.50
N ASP A 50 39.58 17.80 -13.21
CA ASP A 50 39.48 17.94 -14.66
C ASP A 50 39.92 16.64 -15.38
N GLY A 51 38.97 15.96 -15.99
CA GLY A 51 39.15 14.74 -16.76
C GLY A 51 37.87 14.42 -17.52
N GLU A 52 37.95 14.47 -18.85
CA GLU A 52 36.87 14.25 -19.81
C GLU A 52 36.03 13.00 -19.49
N GLY A 53 34.73 13.19 -19.28
CA GLY A 53 33.75 12.11 -19.10
C GLY A 53 32.64 12.38 -18.09
N GLY A 54 32.67 13.49 -17.35
CA GLY A 54 31.55 13.92 -16.50
C GLY A 54 30.33 14.28 -17.34
N VAL A 55 29.14 13.79 -16.95
CA VAL A 55 27.87 14.24 -17.56
C VAL A 55 27.86 15.77 -17.53
N PRO A 56 27.72 16.46 -18.69
CA PRO A 56 27.76 17.91 -18.70
C PRO A 56 26.63 18.45 -17.82
N CYS A 57 27.00 19.14 -16.75
CA CYS A 57 26.04 19.75 -15.85
C CYS A 57 25.37 20.93 -16.55
N THR A 58 24.07 20.79 -16.83
CA THR A 58 23.20 21.84 -17.39
C THR A 58 22.05 22.20 -16.45
N ASN A 59 21.51 23.40 -16.59
CA ASN A 59 20.33 23.88 -15.86
C ASN A 59 20.55 24.04 -14.32
N LEU A 60 19.76 23.36 -13.47
CA LEU A 60 19.73 23.61 -12.03
C LEU A 60 20.93 23.03 -11.29
N CYS A 61 21.62 22.04 -11.85
CA CYS A 61 22.87 21.53 -11.26
C CYS A 61 23.95 22.63 -11.18
N LEU A 62 23.94 23.63 -12.07
CA LEU A 62 24.86 24.79 -12.01
C LEU A 62 24.61 25.68 -10.78
N ARG A 63 23.46 25.51 -10.14
CA ARG A 63 23.06 26.21 -8.91
C ARG A 63 23.29 25.38 -7.65
N GLN A 64 23.84 24.17 -7.74
CA GLN A 64 24.38 23.48 -6.56
C GLN A 64 25.69 24.16 -6.14
N LYS A 65 25.89 24.33 -4.83
CA LYS A 65 27.04 25.05 -4.27
C LYS A 65 27.78 24.20 -3.25
N VAL A 66 29.10 24.29 -3.28
CA VAL A 66 29.97 23.68 -2.27
C VAL A 66 29.99 24.58 -1.05
N CYS A 67 29.58 24.05 0.10
CA CYS A 67 29.57 24.79 1.35
C CYS A 67 30.84 24.55 2.16
N ALA A 68 31.24 25.56 2.94
CA ALA A 68 32.40 25.47 3.82
C ALA A 68 32.26 24.31 4.83
N GLY A 69 33.38 23.67 5.17
CA GLY A 69 33.42 22.60 6.17
C GLY A 69 32.72 21.29 5.76
N GLY A 70 32.41 21.11 4.47
CA GLY A 70 31.72 19.91 3.97
C GLY A 70 30.22 19.90 4.22
N GLY A 71 29.64 21.05 4.58
CA GLY A 71 28.18 21.20 4.66
C GLY A 71 27.51 21.12 3.29
N THR A 72 26.17 21.11 3.30
CA THR A 72 25.34 21.11 2.10
C THR A 72 24.16 22.07 2.28
N THR A 73 23.65 22.63 1.19
CA THR A 73 22.29 23.16 1.18
C THR A 73 21.32 21.99 1.20
N SER A 74 20.32 22.02 2.09
CA SER A 74 19.35 20.92 2.20
C SER A 74 17.90 21.38 2.38
N LEU A 75 16.98 20.55 1.92
CA LEU A 75 15.54 20.67 2.17
C LEU A 75 15.08 19.51 3.03
N THR A 76 14.29 19.79 4.07
CA THR A 76 13.68 18.80 4.94
C THR A 76 12.19 19.06 5.07
N GLY A 77 11.42 18.04 5.43
CA GLY A 77 9.99 18.20 5.67
C GLY A 77 9.31 16.86 5.94
N VAL A 78 8.02 16.91 6.22
CA VAL A 78 7.16 15.72 6.42
C VAL A 78 6.14 15.67 5.29
N VAL A 79 6.13 14.60 4.49
CA VAL A 79 5.06 14.38 3.52
C VAL A 79 3.85 13.78 4.21
N ARG A 80 2.66 14.33 3.95
CA ARG A 80 1.38 13.82 4.48
C ARG A 80 0.40 13.38 3.40
N ASP A 81 -0.62 12.64 3.82
CA ASP A 81 -1.82 12.30 3.07
C ASP A 81 -2.53 13.56 2.50
N PRO A 82 -3.45 13.42 1.54
CA PRO A 82 -4.21 14.56 1.00
C PRO A 82 -4.91 15.43 2.05
N ALA A 83 -5.40 14.82 3.14
CA ALA A 83 -6.02 15.51 4.26
C ALA A 83 -5.02 16.33 5.09
N GLY A 84 -3.71 16.05 4.99
CA GLY A 84 -2.66 16.67 5.79
C GLY A 84 -2.59 16.15 7.22
N LYS A 85 -3.20 15.00 7.52
CA LYS A 85 -3.29 14.40 8.85
C LYS A 85 -2.20 13.37 9.08
N VAL A 86 -2.05 12.40 8.18
CA VAL A 86 -1.20 11.22 8.39
C VAL A 86 0.12 11.35 7.62
N PRO A 87 1.30 11.15 8.25
CA PRO A 87 2.58 11.13 7.54
C PRO A 87 2.69 9.90 6.61
N LEU A 88 3.31 10.06 5.43
CA LEU A 88 3.40 8.99 4.44
C LEU A 88 4.82 8.41 4.35
N TYR A 89 4.91 7.09 4.49
CA TYR A 89 6.12 6.31 4.25
C TYR A 89 6.38 6.11 2.75
N ASN A 90 7.65 6.02 2.35
CA ASN A 90 8.08 5.62 1.00
C ASN A 90 7.57 6.55 -0.12
N VAL A 91 7.48 7.85 0.16
CA VAL A 91 7.23 8.86 -0.85
C VAL A 91 8.55 9.35 -1.42
N LEU A 92 8.67 9.38 -2.73
CA LEU A 92 9.80 10.00 -3.42
C LEU A 92 9.66 11.52 -3.40
N VAL A 93 10.71 12.19 -2.94
CA VAL A 93 10.88 13.63 -3.03
C VAL A 93 12.12 13.92 -3.85
N TYR A 94 12.04 14.80 -4.85
CA TYR A 94 13.19 15.10 -5.71
C TYR A 94 13.13 16.50 -6.35
N VAL A 95 14.30 17.01 -6.73
CA VAL A 95 14.43 18.24 -7.55
C VAL A 95 14.66 17.81 -9.01
N PRO A 96 13.73 18.08 -9.94
CA PRO A 96 13.93 17.76 -11.36
C PRO A 96 14.92 18.73 -12.01
N ASN A 97 15.78 18.23 -12.91
CA ASN A 97 16.67 19.06 -13.73
C ASN A 97 16.15 19.29 -15.17
N ALA A 98 15.06 18.61 -15.54
CA ALA A 98 14.37 18.72 -16.82
C ALA A 98 12.84 18.79 -16.62
N PRO A 99 12.05 19.18 -17.65
CA PRO A 99 10.60 19.16 -17.56
C PRO A 99 10.06 17.80 -17.12
N VAL A 100 9.19 17.81 -16.12
CA VAL A 100 8.52 16.62 -15.58
C VAL A 100 7.44 16.16 -16.57
N ALA A 101 7.45 14.89 -16.96
CA ALA A 101 6.51 14.36 -17.95
C ALA A 101 5.10 14.23 -17.36
N PRO A 102 4.03 14.44 -18.14
CA PRO A 102 2.67 14.13 -17.71
C PRO A 102 2.52 12.67 -17.28
N ILE A 103 1.69 12.41 -16.25
CA ILE A 103 1.30 11.05 -15.89
C ILE A 103 0.25 10.57 -16.90
N VAL A 104 0.45 9.35 -17.40
CA VAL A 104 -0.50 8.70 -18.30
C VAL A 104 -1.54 7.95 -17.47
N ASP A 105 -2.81 8.19 -17.75
CA ASP A 105 -3.93 7.49 -17.12
C ASP A 105 -4.06 6.05 -17.62
N GLY A 106 -4.50 5.17 -16.73
CA GLY A 106 -4.78 3.78 -17.04
C GLY A 106 -3.59 2.87 -16.77
N VAL A 107 -3.79 1.59 -17.06
CA VAL A 107 -2.83 0.54 -16.68
C VAL A 107 -1.44 0.80 -17.27
N SER A 108 -0.43 0.80 -16.41
CA SER A 108 0.98 0.88 -16.77
C SER A 108 1.83 -0.06 -15.92
N CYS A 109 2.89 -0.62 -16.51
CA CYS A 109 3.88 -1.42 -15.79
C CYS A 109 4.91 -0.49 -15.12
N ASP A 110 4.52 0.10 -13.99
CA ASP A 110 5.36 1.03 -13.25
C ASP A 110 6.35 0.27 -12.36
N ARG A 111 7.57 0.08 -12.84
CA ARG A 111 8.68 -0.55 -12.08
C ARG A 111 9.57 0.51 -11.42
N CYS A 112 10.11 0.17 -10.26
CA CYS A 112 11.00 1.08 -9.54
C CYS A 112 12.33 1.28 -10.29
N GLY A 113 12.91 2.47 -10.18
CA GLY A 113 14.28 2.75 -10.65
C GLY A 113 14.47 4.05 -11.44
N SER A 114 13.44 4.62 -12.04
CA SER A 114 13.54 5.91 -12.74
C SER A 114 12.26 6.74 -12.62
N VAL A 115 12.42 8.06 -12.61
CA VAL A 115 11.32 9.03 -12.67
C VAL A 115 11.59 10.10 -13.72
N SER A 116 10.53 10.77 -14.18
CA SER A 116 10.64 11.84 -15.19
C SER A 116 11.29 13.12 -14.63
N GLY A 117 11.84 13.93 -15.54
CA GLY A 117 12.41 15.24 -15.19
C GLY A 117 13.87 15.19 -14.77
N GLU A 118 14.60 14.11 -15.09
CA GLU A 118 16.05 13.97 -14.85
C GLU A 118 16.44 14.43 -13.44
N PRO A 119 16.02 13.66 -12.41
CA PRO A 119 16.15 14.10 -11.02
C PRO A 119 17.61 14.39 -10.67
N LEU A 120 17.87 15.55 -10.08
CA LEU A 120 19.20 15.98 -9.66
C LEU A 120 19.58 15.48 -8.26
N VAL A 121 18.61 15.45 -7.35
CA VAL A 121 18.73 14.90 -6.00
C VAL A 121 17.40 14.26 -5.62
N THR A 122 17.46 13.14 -4.89
CA THR A 122 16.29 12.33 -4.53
C THR A 122 16.37 11.87 -3.08
N ALA A 123 15.23 11.72 -2.41
CA ALA A 123 15.09 11.06 -1.12
C ALA A 123 13.77 10.31 -1.05
N LEU A 124 13.71 9.26 -0.23
CA LEU A 124 12.45 8.63 0.19
C LEU A 124 12.10 9.10 1.59
N THR A 125 10.80 9.23 1.88
CA THR A 125 10.34 9.49 3.24
C THR A 125 10.48 8.27 4.14
N GLY A 126 10.90 8.50 5.38
CA GLY A 126 10.93 7.50 6.45
C GLY A 126 9.55 7.13 6.98
N VAL A 127 9.51 6.25 7.99
CA VAL A 127 8.25 5.81 8.64
C VAL A 127 7.54 6.95 9.38
N ASP A 128 8.23 8.04 9.70
CA ASP A 128 7.67 9.27 10.27
C ASP A 128 7.24 10.28 9.19
N GLY A 129 7.33 9.90 7.91
CA GLY A 129 7.07 10.75 6.76
C GLY A 129 8.15 11.79 6.47
N ARG A 130 9.26 11.80 7.22
CA ARG A 130 10.32 12.79 7.03
C ARG A 130 11.22 12.44 5.86
N PHE A 131 11.67 13.46 5.13
CA PHE A 131 12.76 13.34 4.15
C PHE A 131 13.84 14.39 4.39
N LYS A 132 15.01 14.16 3.79
CA LYS A 132 16.08 15.14 3.66
C LYS A 132 16.69 15.03 2.27
N LEU A 133 16.66 16.13 1.52
CA LEU A 133 17.39 16.29 0.27
C LEU A 133 18.67 17.07 0.54
N ASP A 134 19.81 16.43 0.31
CA ASP A 134 21.11 17.06 0.41
C ASP A 134 21.59 17.60 -0.94
N ASN A 135 22.41 18.65 -0.91
CA ASN A 135 23.00 19.28 -2.08
C ASN A 135 21.94 19.79 -3.08
N VAL A 136 20.88 20.44 -2.59
CA VAL A 136 19.87 21.06 -3.48
C VAL A 136 20.41 22.32 -4.17
N PRO A 137 19.89 22.67 -5.36
CA PRO A 137 20.10 23.98 -5.98
C PRO A 137 19.70 25.16 -5.08
N VAL A 138 20.44 26.26 -5.16
CA VAL A 138 20.17 27.49 -4.39
C VAL A 138 19.44 28.56 -5.23
N GLY A 139 18.80 29.51 -4.55
CA GLY A 139 18.16 30.68 -5.16
C GLY A 139 16.65 30.52 -5.38
N ALA A 140 16.10 31.34 -6.27
CA ALA A 140 14.68 31.39 -6.54
C ALA A 140 14.19 30.31 -7.52
N ASP A 141 12.90 30.02 -7.45
CA ASP A 141 12.13 29.15 -8.35
C ASP A 141 12.71 27.73 -8.48
N ILE A 142 13.04 27.10 -7.35
CA ILE A 142 13.56 25.74 -7.33
C ILE A 142 12.38 24.74 -7.32
N PRO A 143 12.21 23.91 -8.37
CA PRO A 143 11.12 22.93 -8.41
C PRO A 143 11.36 21.79 -7.42
N LEU A 144 10.29 21.30 -6.82
CA LEU A 144 10.29 20.12 -5.96
C LEU A 144 9.11 19.24 -6.35
N VAL A 145 9.36 17.95 -6.54
CA VAL A 145 8.34 16.95 -6.85
C VAL A 145 8.21 16.00 -5.68
N VAL A 146 6.98 15.76 -5.25
CA VAL A 146 6.59 14.78 -4.24
C VAL A 146 5.71 13.75 -4.93
N GLN A 147 6.13 12.48 -4.96
CA GLN A 147 5.48 11.45 -5.78
C GLN A 147 5.49 10.06 -5.13
N ILE A 148 4.34 9.38 -5.20
CA ILE A 148 4.24 7.94 -4.95
C ILE A 148 3.30 7.33 -6.00
N GLY A 149 3.85 6.51 -6.88
CA GLY A 149 3.12 6.05 -8.07
C GLY A 149 2.60 7.23 -8.90
N LYS A 150 1.28 7.27 -9.06
CA LYS A 150 0.56 8.32 -9.80
C LYS A 150 -0.05 9.40 -8.91
N TRP A 151 0.21 9.37 -7.61
CA TRP A 151 0.02 10.53 -6.74
C TRP A 151 1.23 11.44 -6.89
N ARG A 152 1.05 12.66 -7.42
CA ARG A 152 2.17 13.57 -7.64
C ARG A 152 1.78 15.02 -7.41
N ARG A 153 2.60 15.74 -6.64
CA ARG A 153 2.52 17.19 -6.48
C ARG A 153 3.83 17.83 -6.91
N GLN A 154 3.72 18.92 -7.67
CA GLN A 154 4.85 19.74 -8.09
C GLN A 154 4.76 21.09 -7.38
N LEU A 155 5.85 21.49 -6.73
CA LEU A 155 5.97 22.72 -5.94
C LEU A 155 7.10 23.57 -6.51
N VAL A 156 7.03 24.89 -6.28
CA VAL A 156 8.09 25.83 -6.66
C VAL A 156 8.52 26.60 -5.42
N MET A 157 9.74 26.33 -4.98
CA MET A 157 10.36 27.02 -3.85
C MET A 157 10.78 28.42 -4.26
N GLN A 158 10.20 29.44 -3.64
CA GLN A 158 10.45 30.84 -3.97
C GLN A 158 11.88 31.29 -3.65
N ASN A 159 12.51 30.68 -2.65
CA ASN A 159 13.90 30.95 -2.29
C ASN A 159 14.49 29.77 -1.50
N VAL A 160 15.63 29.24 -1.96
CA VAL A 160 16.43 28.25 -1.25
C VAL A 160 17.77 28.91 -0.83
N PRO A 161 17.95 29.25 0.47
CA PRO A 161 19.15 29.91 0.95
C PRO A 161 20.38 29.00 0.88
N GLU A 162 21.47 29.53 0.31
CA GLU A 162 22.74 28.81 0.16
C GLU A 162 23.32 28.35 1.50
N CYS A 163 23.78 27.10 1.54
CA CYS A 163 24.51 26.51 2.66
C CYS A 163 23.75 26.49 3.99
N THR A 164 22.44 26.31 3.90
CA THR A 164 21.56 26.14 5.06
C THR A 164 20.61 24.96 4.86
N SER A 165 20.06 24.47 5.97
CA SER A 165 18.95 23.51 5.96
C SER A 165 17.63 24.28 6.08
N THR A 166 16.74 24.09 5.12
CA THR A 166 15.40 24.69 5.12
C THR A 166 14.35 23.62 5.40
N GLU A 167 13.66 23.73 6.53
CA GLU A 167 12.46 22.93 6.81
C GLU A 167 11.28 23.54 6.04
N LEU A 168 10.59 22.70 5.30
CA LEU A 168 9.45 23.05 4.50
C LEU A 168 8.14 22.87 5.28
N ASP A 169 7.17 23.75 5.02
CA ASP A 169 5.86 23.72 5.67
C ASP A 169 5.10 22.42 5.34
N ALA A 170 4.45 21.84 6.34
CA ALA A 170 3.63 20.63 6.20
C ALA A 170 2.42 20.86 5.27
N GLU A 171 1.82 22.05 5.24
CA GLU A 171 0.72 22.33 4.28
C GLU A 171 1.22 22.39 2.83
N ALA A 172 2.48 22.80 2.65
CA ALA A 172 3.13 22.80 1.34
C ALA A 172 3.43 21.37 0.86
N ILE A 173 3.70 20.43 1.77
CA ILE A 173 4.15 19.07 1.43
C ILE A 173 3.15 18.00 1.90
N ARG A 174 2.03 17.97 1.19
CA ARG A 174 1.07 16.86 1.24
C ARG A 174 0.72 16.40 -0.16
N MET A 175 0.24 15.17 -0.27
CA MET A 175 -0.35 14.65 -1.51
C MET A 175 -1.53 15.53 -1.97
N PRO A 176 -1.82 15.57 -3.29
CA PRO A 176 -2.89 16.40 -3.82
C PRO A 176 -4.27 15.87 -3.42
N ARG A 177 -5.20 16.77 -3.06
CA ARG A 177 -6.61 16.42 -2.80
C ARG A 177 -7.41 16.29 -4.08
N ASN A 178 -7.00 17.02 -5.12
CA ASN A 178 -7.69 17.13 -6.40
C ASN A 178 -6.73 17.47 -7.55
N LYS A 179 -7.22 17.38 -8.78
CA LYS A 179 -6.44 17.60 -10.02
C LYS A 179 -5.88 19.01 -10.16
N ARG A 180 -6.38 19.99 -9.39
CA ARG A 180 -5.85 21.37 -9.43
C ARG A 180 -4.57 21.51 -8.64
N GLU A 181 -4.35 20.62 -7.67
CA GLU A 181 -3.16 20.61 -6.83
C GLU A 181 -2.06 19.69 -7.38
N GLY A 182 -2.41 18.70 -8.19
CA GLY A 182 -1.48 17.73 -8.75
C GLY A 182 -2.19 16.55 -9.39
N ASP A 183 -1.44 15.47 -9.62
CA ASP A 183 -1.94 14.23 -10.21
C ASP A 183 -2.42 13.27 -9.09
N LEU A 184 -3.56 12.63 -9.30
CA LEU A 184 -4.05 11.49 -8.50
C LEU A 184 -4.23 10.30 -9.44
N PRO A 185 -4.10 9.04 -8.99
CA PRO A 185 -4.48 7.90 -9.82
C PRO A 185 -5.96 7.98 -10.21
N ARG A 186 -6.30 7.49 -11.40
CA ARG A 186 -7.69 7.26 -11.82
C ARG A 186 -8.15 5.96 -11.18
N ILE A 187 -9.08 6.07 -10.24
CA ILE A 187 -9.59 4.99 -9.40
C ILE A 187 -11.01 4.63 -9.86
N ALA A 188 -11.26 3.36 -10.13
CA ALA A 188 -12.62 2.82 -10.16
C ALA A 188 -12.95 2.29 -8.77
N LEU A 189 -14.07 2.73 -8.20
CA LEU A 189 -14.53 2.29 -6.90
C LEU A 189 -15.90 1.63 -7.02
N THR A 190 -15.99 0.37 -6.62
CA THR A 190 -17.28 -0.32 -6.47
C THR A 190 -17.78 -0.13 -5.06
N THR A 191 -19.02 0.34 -4.90
CA THR A 191 -19.66 0.49 -3.59
C THR A 191 -20.07 -0.85 -3.01
N GLY A 192 -20.10 -0.94 -1.68
CA GLY A 192 -20.36 -2.16 -0.93
C GLY A 192 -21.60 -2.04 -0.05
N GLY A 193 -22.14 -3.19 0.37
CA GLY A 193 -23.25 -3.27 1.31
C GLY A 193 -22.80 -3.36 2.78
N LEU A 194 -21.51 -3.67 3.02
CA LEU A 194 -20.93 -3.75 4.38
C LEU A 194 -19.61 -2.98 4.53
N ASP A 195 -19.11 -2.37 3.47
CA ASP A 195 -17.98 -1.44 3.51
C ASP A 195 -18.32 -0.18 2.71
N THR A 196 -17.80 0.95 3.18
CA THR A 196 -17.91 2.25 2.49
C THR A 196 -16.50 2.78 2.21
N MET A 197 -15.77 2.13 1.29
CA MET A 197 -14.42 2.58 0.93
C MET A 197 -14.43 3.97 0.30
N GLU A 198 -15.56 4.43 -0.23
CA GLU A 198 -15.77 5.79 -0.67
C GLU A 198 -15.62 6.82 0.45
N CYS A 199 -16.08 6.49 1.66
CA CYS A 199 -15.93 7.35 2.83
C CYS A 199 -14.48 7.32 3.33
N TRP A 200 -13.82 6.17 3.24
CA TRP A 200 -12.39 6.06 3.56
C TRP A 200 -11.51 6.90 2.65
N LEU A 201 -11.72 6.88 1.32
CA LEU A 201 -11.00 7.75 0.39
C LEU A 201 -11.24 9.25 0.67
N LYS A 202 -12.47 9.60 1.07
CA LYS A 202 -12.81 10.96 1.50
C LYS A 202 -12.08 11.35 2.80
N LYS A 203 -11.91 10.43 3.77
CA LYS A 203 -11.14 10.67 5.00
C LYS A 203 -9.64 10.85 4.75
N ILE A 204 -9.06 10.07 3.82
CA ILE A 204 -7.69 10.26 3.32
C ILE A 204 -7.51 11.66 2.72
N GLY A 205 -8.61 12.28 2.27
CA GLY A 205 -8.67 13.68 1.88
C GLY A 205 -8.78 13.91 0.38
N ILE A 206 -9.20 12.91 -0.39
CA ILE A 206 -9.63 13.16 -1.77
C ILE A 206 -10.84 14.11 -1.71
N ASP A 207 -10.79 15.19 -2.48
CA ASP A 207 -11.85 16.19 -2.54
C ASP A 207 -13.13 15.59 -3.13
N GLU A 208 -14.29 15.98 -2.60
CA GLU A 208 -15.60 15.49 -3.06
C GLU A 208 -15.81 15.72 -4.57
N SER A 209 -15.23 16.78 -5.15
CA SER A 209 -15.32 17.05 -6.58
C SER A 209 -14.62 16.02 -7.48
N GLU A 210 -13.74 15.18 -6.92
CA GLU A 210 -13.08 14.11 -7.66
C GLU A 210 -13.91 12.82 -7.74
N PHE A 211 -14.99 12.71 -6.97
CA PHE A 211 -15.90 11.58 -7.00
C PHE A 211 -17.01 11.83 -8.03
N THR A 212 -16.98 11.07 -9.13
CA THR A 212 -17.86 11.30 -10.28
C THR A 212 -18.38 9.99 -10.87
N MET A 213 -19.33 10.10 -11.79
CA MET A 213 -19.63 9.01 -12.72
C MET A 213 -18.44 8.75 -13.65
N PRO A 214 -18.30 7.57 -14.26
CA PRO A 214 -17.23 7.29 -15.24
C PRO A 214 -17.17 8.25 -16.44
N SER A 215 -18.30 8.89 -16.78
CA SER A 215 -18.39 9.92 -17.82
C SER A 215 -17.95 11.31 -17.38
N GLY A 216 -17.73 11.51 -16.07
CA GLY A 216 -17.20 12.74 -15.49
C GLY A 216 -15.69 12.81 -15.62
N ASP A 217 -15.12 13.93 -15.17
CA ASP A 217 -13.69 14.19 -15.25
C ASP A 217 -12.94 13.90 -13.94
N GLY A 218 -13.63 13.51 -12.86
CA GLY A 218 -13.03 13.25 -11.56
C GLY A 218 -12.10 12.03 -11.53
N ARG A 219 -11.28 11.93 -10.48
CA ARG A 219 -10.30 10.85 -10.30
C ARG A 219 -10.85 9.59 -9.66
N VAL A 220 -12.01 9.63 -9.01
CA VAL A 220 -12.69 8.45 -8.47
C VAL A 220 -14.01 8.25 -9.21
N SER A 221 -14.15 7.15 -9.94
CA SER A 221 -15.38 6.78 -10.64
C SER A 221 -16.19 5.76 -9.86
N PHE A 222 -17.46 6.05 -9.62
CA PHE A 222 -18.38 5.14 -8.94
C PHE A 222 -18.97 4.06 -9.84
N TYR A 223 -19.07 2.85 -9.28
CA TYR A 223 -19.87 1.75 -9.78
C TYR A 223 -20.66 1.13 -8.62
N ALA A 224 -21.97 0.93 -8.80
CA ALA A 224 -22.82 0.28 -7.81
C ALA A 224 -22.52 -1.22 -7.73
N GLY A 225 -21.89 -1.66 -6.64
CA GLY A 225 -21.82 -3.07 -6.25
C GLY A 225 -22.96 -3.42 -5.30
N GLY A 226 -22.95 -4.62 -4.72
CA GLY A 226 -23.86 -5.02 -3.65
C GLY A 226 -25.32 -5.23 -4.07
N GLN A 227 -26.17 -5.46 -3.07
CA GLN A 227 -27.58 -5.74 -3.31
C GLN A 227 -28.36 -4.44 -3.60
N PRO A 228 -29.39 -4.46 -4.46
CA PRO A 228 -30.12 -3.25 -4.84
C PRO A 228 -30.98 -2.66 -3.70
N SER A 229 -31.28 -3.46 -2.69
CA SER A 229 -32.15 -3.14 -1.55
C SER A 229 -31.91 -4.06 -0.36
N GLY A 230 -32.40 -3.66 0.82
CA GLY A 230 -32.35 -4.45 2.05
C GLY A 230 -31.18 -4.07 2.95
N VAL A 231 -30.87 -4.92 3.93
CA VAL A 231 -29.84 -4.65 4.95
C VAL A 231 -28.42 -4.59 4.36
N LEU A 232 -28.21 -5.16 3.17
CA LEU A 232 -26.95 -5.13 2.43
C LEU A 232 -27.00 -4.17 1.23
N ALA A 233 -27.88 -3.16 1.28
CA ALA A 233 -27.97 -2.17 0.22
C ALA A 233 -26.70 -1.33 0.17
N SER A 234 -26.12 -1.19 -1.01
CA SER A 234 -24.98 -0.32 -1.25
C SER A 234 -25.41 1.11 -1.61
N THR A 235 -24.47 2.03 -1.45
CA THR A 235 -24.57 3.39 -2.00
C THR A 235 -24.63 3.30 -3.52
N LYS A 236 -25.70 3.80 -4.14
CA LYS A 236 -25.96 3.58 -5.59
C LYS A 236 -26.21 4.84 -6.40
N ARG A 237 -26.18 6.00 -5.77
CA ARG A 237 -26.42 7.28 -6.41
C ARG A 237 -25.81 8.42 -5.63
N PHE A 238 -25.61 9.53 -6.32
CA PHE A 238 -25.38 10.83 -5.71
C PHE A 238 -26.66 11.35 -5.05
N ASP A 239 -26.51 12.10 -3.96
CA ASP A 239 -27.62 12.87 -3.40
C ASP A 239 -28.03 14.02 -4.35
N GLN A 240 -29.09 14.76 -4.00
CA GLN A 240 -29.57 15.85 -4.85
C GLN A 240 -28.59 17.03 -4.97
N ALA A 241 -27.80 17.32 -3.93
CA ALA A 241 -26.79 18.38 -3.98
C ALA A 241 -25.64 18.04 -4.95
N HIS A 242 -25.39 16.75 -5.16
CA HIS A 242 -24.40 16.20 -6.08
C HIS A 242 -25.01 15.71 -7.40
N GLY A 243 -26.21 16.19 -7.75
CA GLY A 243 -26.84 15.98 -9.05
C GLY A 243 -27.73 14.74 -9.16
N GLY A 244 -27.88 13.97 -8.09
CA GLY A 244 -28.93 12.94 -7.97
C GLY A 244 -28.78 11.76 -8.93
N ARG A 245 -27.60 11.54 -9.53
CA ARG A 245 -27.42 10.54 -10.59
C ARG A 245 -27.16 9.14 -10.04
N ASP A 246 -27.78 8.14 -10.64
CA ASP A 246 -27.53 6.73 -10.33
C ASP A 246 -26.19 6.26 -10.90
N PHE A 247 -25.50 5.41 -10.15
CA PHE A 247 -24.23 4.80 -10.53
C PHE A 247 -24.45 3.67 -11.55
N GLY A 248 -23.46 3.44 -12.41
CA GLY A 248 -23.45 2.27 -13.30
C GLY A 248 -23.23 0.98 -12.51
N LYS A 249 -23.74 -0.15 -12.96
CA LYS A 249 -23.58 -1.42 -12.24
C LYS A 249 -22.14 -1.92 -12.30
N ALA A 250 -21.67 -2.54 -11.21
CA ALA A 250 -20.33 -3.11 -11.16
C ALA A 250 -20.13 -4.28 -12.14
N VAL A 251 -21.14 -5.12 -12.41
CA VAL A 251 -21.08 -6.14 -13.48
C VAL A 251 -20.70 -5.57 -14.84
N ASP A 252 -21.28 -4.43 -15.21
CA ASP A 252 -21.00 -3.81 -16.51
C ASP A 252 -19.54 -3.29 -16.57
N PHE A 253 -18.97 -2.95 -15.42
CA PHE A 253 -17.59 -2.48 -15.30
C PHE A 253 -16.59 -3.62 -15.39
N TRP A 254 -16.60 -4.54 -14.43
CA TRP A 254 -15.56 -5.56 -14.33
C TRP A 254 -15.68 -6.66 -15.38
N SER A 255 -16.81 -6.76 -16.09
CA SER A 255 -16.96 -7.65 -17.26
C SER A 255 -16.34 -7.07 -18.54
N SER A 256 -15.80 -5.85 -18.47
CA SER A 256 -15.16 -5.18 -19.61
C SER A 256 -13.68 -4.93 -19.32
N ARG A 257 -12.83 -5.71 -19.99
CA ARG A 257 -11.37 -5.49 -19.98
C ARG A 257 -11.01 -4.07 -20.44
N GLU A 258 -11.68 -3.56 -21.47
CA GLU A 258 -11.44 -2.21 -21.98
C GLU A 258 -11.72 -1.14 -20.92
N ARG A 259 -12.82 -1.27 -20.17
CA ARG A 259 -13.13 -0.34 -19.08
C ARG A 259 -12.13 -0.44 -17.94
N LEU A 260 -11.77 -1.65 -17.50
CA LEU A 260 -10.77 -1.86 -16.45
C LEU A 260 -9.43 -1.21 -16.81
N MET A 261 -8.96 -1.36 -18.06
CA MET A 261 -7.68 -0.83 -18.52
C MET A 261 -7.58 0.70 -18.50
N GLN A 262 -8.71 1.42 -18.41
CA GLN A 262 -8.74 2.88 -18.31
C GLN A 262 -8.39 3.39 -16.91
N TYR A 263 -8.32 2.51 -15.91
CA TYR A 263 -8.07 2.87 -14.52
C TYR A 263 -6.67 2.45 -14.08
N ASP A 264 -6.08 3.25 -13.21
CA ASP A 264 -4.81 2.95 -12.54
C ASP A 264 -5.02 1.97 -11.39
N MET A 265 -6.18 2.09 -10.73
CA MET A 265 -6.54 1.33 -9.55
C MET A 265 -8.03 0.98 -9.54
N VAL A 266 -8.33 -0.23 -9.08
CA VAL A 266 -9.68 -0.73 -8.83
C VAL A 266 -9.80 -1.03 -7.34
N ILE A 267 -10.75 -0.37 -6.68
CA ILE A 267 -11.06 -0.54 -5.26
C ILE A 267 -12.43 -1.19 -5.14
N LEU A 268 -12.48 -2.33 -4.46
CA LEU A 268 -13.64 -3.20 -4.38
C LEU A 268 -14.14 -3.28 -2.94
N SER A 269 -15.21 -2.52 -2.66
CA SER A 269 -15.84 -2.47 -1.33
C SER A 269 -16.76 -3.67 -1.11
N CYS A 270 -16.63 -4.31 0.05
CA CYS A 270 -17.36 -5.51 0.40
C CYS A 270 -18.88 -5.40 0.23
N GLU A 271 -19.40 -6.24 -0.66
CA GLU A 271 -20.82 -6.32 -1.02
C GLU A 271 -21.69 -7.02 0.04
N GLY A 272 -21.07 -7.58 1.08
CA GLY A 272 -21.75 -8.35 2.12
C GLY A 272 -22.01 -9.82 1.77
N VAL A 273 -21.81 -10.18 0.51
CA VAL A 273 -21.90 -11.53 -0.05
C VAL A 273 -20.90 -11.68 -1.20
N THR A 274 -20.61 -12.91 -1.61
CA THR A 274 -19.73 -13.16 -2.76
C THR A 274 -20.34 -12.77 -4.11
N ASP A 275 -21.67 -12.79 -4.20
CA ASP A 275 -22.48 -12.45 -5.38
C ASP A 275 -21.92 -12.97 -6.72
N PRO A 276 -21.98 -14.29 -6.97
CA PRO A 276 -21.46 -14.90 -8.19
C PRO A 276 -22.18 -14.45 -9.46
N ASP A 277 -23.49 -14.18 -9.39
CA ASP A 277 -24.30 -13.78 -10.55
C ASP A 277 -23.86 -12.40 -11.09
N ASN A 278 -23.35 -11.54 -10.22
CA ASN A 278 -22.79 -10.24 -10.56
C ASN A 278 -21.34 -10.34 -11.10
N LYS A 279 -20.69 -11.51 -11.05
CA LYS A 279 -19.28 -11.73 -11.45
C LYS A 279 -19.14 -12.89 -12.44
N PRO A 280 -19.64 -12.72 -13.67
CA PRO A 280 -19.66 -13.78 -14.68
C PRO A 280 -18.23 -14.15 -15.15
N PRO A 281 -18.05 -15.28 -15.87
CA PRO A 281 -16.72 -15.75 -16.28
C PRO A 281 -15.86 -14.71 -17.02
N GLU A 282 -16.46 -13.89 -17.87
CA GLU A 282 -15.78 -12.80 -18.57
C GLU A 282 -15.20 -11.74 -17.62
N ALA A 283 -15.83 -11.51 -16.47
CA ALA A 283 -15.30 -10.62 -15.45
C ALA A 283 -14.05 -11.20 -14.78
N LEU A 284 -14.02 -12.52 -14.57
CA LEU A 284 -12.83 -13.20 -14.04
C LEU A 284 -11.65 -13.06 -15.00
N VAL A 285 -11.87 -13.26 -16.30
CA VAL A 285 -10.85 -13.05 -17.34
C VAL A 285 -10.39 -11.60 -17.37
N ALA A 286 -11.32 -10.64 -17.38
CA ALA A 286 -11.00 -9.23 -17.48
C ALA A 286 -10.22 -8.72 -16.26
N MET A 287 -10.56 -9.16 -15.04
CA MET A 287 -9.84 -8.80 -13.81
C MET A 287 -8.43 -9.41 -13.78
N HIS A 288 -8.28 -10.67 -14.21
CA HIS A 288 -6.98 -11.32 -14.36
C HIS A 288 -6.08 -10.53 -15.33
N ASP A 289 -6.61 -10.21 -16.52
CA ASP A 289 -5.88 -9.49 -17.55
C ASP A 289 -5.50 -8.07 -17.11
N TYR A 290 -6.41 -7.38 -16.42
CA TYR A 290 -6.17 -6.07 -15.84
C TYR A 290 -4.99 -6.09 -14.86
N ALA A 291 -5.00 -6.99 -13.88
CA ALA A 291 -3.90 -7.09 -12.92
C ALA A 291 -2.59 -7.47 -13.62
N ASN A 292 -2.60 -8.44 -14.54
CA ASN A 292 -1.39 -8.87 -15.23
C ASN A 292 -0.79 -7.80 -16.15
N ALA A 293 -1.61 -6.89 -16.69
CA ALA A 293 -1.14 -5.78 -17.50
C ALA A 293 -0.50 -4.64 -16.68
N GLY A 294 -0.65 -4.64 -15.36
CA GLY A 294 -0.14 -3.59 -14.48
C GLY A 294 -1.18 -2.97 -13.55
N GLY A 295 -2.43 -3.43 -13.62
CA GLY A 295 -3.50 -2.91 -12.78
C GLY A 295 -3.23 -3.07 -11.28
N ARG A 296 -3.72 -2.10 -10.51
CA ARG A 296 -3.75 -2.17 -9.04
C ARG A 296 -5.13 -2.57 -8.56
N ILE A 297 -5.23 -3.55 -7.66
CA ILE A 297 -6.50 -3.99 -7.08
C ILE A 297 -6.43 -3.92 -5.56
N PHE A 298 -7.40 -3.26 -4.95
CA PHE A 298 -7.67 -3.36 -3.52
C PHE A 298 -9.02 -4.04 -3.33
N ALA A 299 -9.05 -5.20 -2.67
CA ALA A 299 -10.26 -6.00 -2.48
C ALA A 299 -10.56 -6.23 -1.00
N SER A 300 -11.78 -5.88 -0.54
CA SER A 300 -12.19 -6.15 0.84
C SER A 300 -13.14 -7.35 0.97
N HIS A 301 -12.86 -8.16 1.99
CA HIS A 301 -13.63 -9.26 2.54
C HIS A 301 -14.32 -10.19 1.51
N TRP A 302 -15.59 -9.98 1.17
CA TRP A 302 -16.28 -10.90 0.26
C TRP A 302 -15.80 -10.83 -1.19
N HIS A 303 -15.01 -9.81 -1.54
CA HIS A 303 -14.20 -9.81 -2.76
C HIS A 303 -13.05 -10.82 -2.73
N ARG A 304 -12.95 -11.66 -1.68
CA ARG A 304 -12.31 -12.98 -1.78
C ARG A 304 -12.80 -13.79 -2.98
N PHE A 305 -13.97 -13.44 -3.53
CA PHE A 305 -14.47 -13.98 -4.80
C PHE A 305 -13.45 -13.88 -5.96
N TRP A 306 -12.47 -13.00 -5.93
CA TRP A 306 -11.46 -12.95 -7.01
C TRP A 306 -10.31 -13.94 -6.82
N PHE A 307 -10.18 -14.58 -5.64
CA PHE A 307 -8.96 -15.33 -5.25
C PHE A 307 -9.22 -16.78 -4.84
N ASP A 308 -10.37 -17.06 -4.23
CA ASP A 308 -10.66 -18.40 -3.69
C ASP A 308 -11.09 -19.41 -4.78
N THR A 309 -10.31 -20.48 -4.95
CA THR A 309 -10.60 -21.60 -5.87
C THR A 309 -11.46 -22.71 -5.27
N SER A 310 -11.69 -22.72 -3.96
CA SER A 310 -12.44 -23.76 -3.25
C SER A 310 -13.97 -23.66 -3.43
N ARG A 311 -14.43 -22.69 -4.22
CA ARG A 311 -15.86 -22.47 -4.47
C ARG A 311 -16.41 -23.53 -5.39
N LYS A 312 -17.55 -24.08 -4.99
CA LYS A 312 -18.47 -24.70 -5.94
C LYS A 312 -19.13 -23.55 -6.71
N LEU A 313 -18.80 -23.37 -7.99
CA LEU A 313 -19.66 -22.59 -8.89
C LEU A 313 -21.08 -23.20 -8.81
N PRO A 314 -22.17 -22.45 -9.04
CA PRO A 314 -23.48 -23.04 -9.25
C PRO A 314 -23.38 -24.01 -10.45
N VAL A 315 -23.16 -25.29 -10.14
CA VAL A 315 -23.21 -26.41 -11.08
C VAL A 315 -24.66 -26.80 -11.20
N ASP A 316 -25.42 -25.96 -11.87
CA ASP A 316 -26.74 -26.32 -12.32
C ASP A 316 -26.58 -26.83 -13.75
N GLU A 317 -26.67 -28.16 -13.86
CA GLU A 317 -26.71 -29.03 -15.05
C GLU A 317 -25.46 -29.90 -15.33
N ALA A 318 -25.55 -31.12 -14.79
CA ALA A 318 -24.88 -32.37 -15.13
C ALA A 318 -23.90 -32.34 -16.34
N GLY A 319 -22.61 -32.20 -16.04
CA GLY A 319 -21.53 -32.60 -16.92
C GLY A 319 -20.17 -32.54 -16.21
N PRO A 320 -19.18 -33.39 -16.58
CA PRO A 320 -17.81 -33.24 -16.10
C PRO A 320 -17.26 -31.87 -16.50
N GLU A 321 -16.43 -31.28 -15.64
CA GLU A 321 -15.90 -29.93 -15.83
C GLU A 321 -15.19 -29.77 -17.18
N PRO A 322 -15.56 -28.75 -18.00
CA PRO A 322 -14.79 -28.43 -19.19
C PRO A 322 -13.42 -27.89 -18.78
N ALA A 323 -12.34 -28.49 -19.29
CA ALA A 323 -11.02 -27.90 -19.21
C ALA A 323 -11.04 -26.46 -19.75
N GLY A 324 -10.54 -25.50 -18.96
CA GLY A 324 -10.40 -24.09 -19.39
C GLY A 324 -11.40 -23.08 -18.82
N LYS A 325 -12.19 -23.39 -17.79
CA LYS A 325 -12.94 -22.37 -17.04
C LYS A 325 -12.06 -21.78 -15.92
N ILE A 326 -11.80 -20.47 -15.95
CA ILE A 326 -11.17 -19.75 -14.83
C ILE A 326 -12.15 -19.78 -13.65
N VAL A 327 -11.84 -20.55 -12.60
CA VAL A 327 -12.63 -20.60 -11.35
C VAL A 327 -12.25 -19.44 -10.42
N SER A 328 -11.01 -18.97 -10.54
CA SER A 328 -10.52 -17.74 -9.92
C SER A 328 -9.42 -17.14 -10.81
N PRO A 329 -9.40 -15.81 -10.99
CA PRO A 329 -8.30 -15.08 -11.63
C PRO A 329 -6.91 -15.43 -11.06
N PHE A 330 -6.81 -15.68 -9.76
CA PHE A 330 -5.52 -15.84 -9.08
C PHE A 330 -5.55 -17.10 -8.21
N PRO A 331 -5.47 -18.30 -8.83
CA PRO A 331 -5.57 -19.54 -8.08
C PRO A 331 -4.35 -19.76 -7.18
N GLU A 332 -4.55 -20.51 -6.09
CA GLU A 332 -3.46 -21.04 -5.23
C GLU A 332 -2.59 -19.99 -4.51
N LEU A 333 -3.16 -18.85 -4.13
CA LEU A 333 -2.46 -17.83 -3.32
C LEU A 333 -2.52 -18.09 -1.81
N ALA A 334 -3.57 -18.76 -1.37
CA ALA A 334 -3.90 -18.90 0.03
C ALA A 334 -4.87 -20.07 0.26
N THR A 335 -4.92 -20.55 1.51
CA THR A 335 -5.93 -21.50 1.98
C THR A 335 -7.14 -20.70 2.46
N TRP A 336 -8.18 -20.68 1.63
CA TRP A 336 -9.44 -19.99 1.92
C TRP A 336 -10.40 -20.89 2.68
N ALA A 337 -11.00 -20.38 3.74
CA ALA A 337 -12.00 -21.09 4.53
C ALA A 337 -12.93 -20.11 5.23
N ASP A 338 -14.24 -20.21 4.99
CA ASP A 338 -15.22 -19.40 5.73
C ASP A 338 -15.38 -19.94 7.14
N ARG A 339 -14.69 -19.32 8.09
CA ARG A 339 -14.76 -19.67 9.51
C ARG A 339 -15.60 -18.69 10.29
N LYS A 340 -15.95 -19.03 11.52
CA LYS A 340 -16.65 -18.09 12.42
C LYS A 340 -15.79 -16.85 12.58
N LYS A 341 -16.40 -15.65 12.48
CA LYS A 341 -15.71 -14.39 12.78
C LYS A 341 -15.09 -14.45 14.19
N PRO A 342 -13.94 -13.81 14.47
CA PRO A 342 -13.24 -13.90 15.76
C PRO A 342 -14.07 -13.55 17.01
N CYS A 343 -15.18 -12.80 16.87
CA CYS A 343 -16.04 -12.38 17.98
C CYS A 343 -17.51 -12.82 17.88
N ASN A 344 -18.19 -12.98 19.02
CA ASN A 344 -19.58 -13.44 19.12
C ASN A 344 -20.65 -12.32 19.09
N SER A 345 -20.33 -11.07 19.49
CA SER A 345 -21.29 -9.97 19.67
C SER A 345 -21.10 -8.82 18.67
N SER A 346 -22.06 -7.87 18.67
CA SER A 346 -22.24 -6.69 17.80
C SER A 346 -20.97 -5.92 17.44
N ASP A 347 -21.10 -5.03 16.46
CA ASP A 347 -20.09 -4.29 15.67
C ASP A 347 -18.95 -3.56 16.43
N ASP A 348 -18.84 -3.74 17.75
CA ASP A 348 -17.87 -3.11 18.66
C ASP A 348 -16.79 -4.06 19.22
N CYS A 349 -16.76 -5.34 18.81
CA CYS A 349 -15.72 -6.25 19.30
C CYS A 349 -14.35 -5.93 18.71
N VAL A 350 -13.42 -5.53 19.57
CA VAL A 350 -12.02 -5.27 19.20
C VAL A 350 -11.17 -6.52 19.41
N VAL A 351 -10.48 -6.96 18.37
CA VAL A 351 -9.45 -8.00 18.41
C VAL A 351 -8.11 -7.42 18.02
N SER A 352 -7.03 -7.96 18.57
CA SER A 352 -5.68 -7.48 18.32
C SER A 352 -5.04 -8.19 17.12
N GLY A 353 -4.76 -7.44 16.06
CA GLY A 353 -3.96 -7.85 14.92
C GLY A 353 -2.47 -7.66 15.18
N THR A 354 -1.67 -8.65 14.76
CA THR A 354 -0.21 -8.61 14.79
C THR A 354 0.31 -8.37 13.39
N VAL A 355 1.07 -7.28 13.21
CA VAL A 355 1.83 -7.02 11.97
C VAL A 355 3.01 -7.99 11.90
N ASP A 356 3.19 -8.66 10.76
CA ASP A 356 4.35 -9.49 10.49
C ASP A 356 5.57 -8.60 10.21
N GLN A 357 6.54 -8.62 11.13
CA GLN A 357 7.77 -7.82 11.06
C GLN A 357 8.96 -8.58 10.47
N SER A 358 8.74 -9.81 9.97
CA SER A 358 9.82 -10.67 9.46
C SER A 358 10.40 -10.23 8.10
N PHE A 359 9.75 -9.26 7.43
CA PHE A 359 10.20 -8.68 6.16
C PHE A 359 10.24 -7.14 6.24
N PRO A 360 11.08 -6.47 5.42
CA PRO A 360 11.34 -5.03 5.55
C PRO A 360 10.09 -4.15 5.53
N LYS A 361 9.16 -4.36 4.59
CA LYS A 361 7.95 -3.55 4.52
C LYS A 361 6.96 -3.81 5.65
N GLY A 362 6.88 -5.05 6.15
CA GLY A 362 6.05 -5.39 7.30
C GLY A 362 6.59 -4.75 8.59
N LYS A 363 7.92 -4.74 8.76
CA LYS A 363 8.56 -3.95 9.80
C LYS A 363 8.28 -2.45 9.66
N ALA A 364 8.40 -1.91 8.44
CA ALA A 364 8.08 -0.50 8.18
C ALA A 364 6.60 -0.17 8.50
N MET A 365 5.66 -1.05 8.17
CA MET A 365 4.24 -0.90 8.53
C MET A 365 4.05 -0.83 10.04
N HIS A 366 4.65 -1.76 10.78
CA HIS A 366 4.57 -1.75 12.24
C HIS A 366 5.14 -0.46 12.83
N ASP A 367 6.35 -0.09 12.42
CA ASP A 367 7.03 1.11 12.92
C ASP A 367 6.28 2.40 12.53
N TRP A 368 5.64 2.43 11.36
CA TRP A 368 4.78 3.51 10.89
C TRP A 368 3.49 3.62 11.73
N LEU A 369 2.78 2.51 11.94
CA LEU A 369 1.57 2.47 12.78
C LEU A 369 1.85 2.90 14.24
N ALA A 370 3.08 2.70 14.72
CA ALA A 370 3.54 3.10 16.04
C ALA A 370 3.97 4.58 16.14
N GLN A 371 4.12 5.30 15.02
CA GLN A 371 4.58 6.69 15.06
C GLN A 371 3.58 7.58 15.80
N PRO A 372 4.03 8.59 16.58
CA PRO A 372 3.12 9.51 17.26
C PRO A 372 2.16 10.25 16.32
N GLY A 373 2.57 10.48 15.06
CA GLY A 373 1.71 11.10 14.04
C GLY A 373 0.68 10.16 13.41
N VAL A 374 0.78 8.86 13.66
CA VAL A 374 -0.13 7.82 13.17
C VAL A 374 -0.94 7.23 14.33
N ASP A 375 -0.30 6.85 15.43
CA ASP A 375 -0.91 6.40 16.69
C ASP A 375 -2.04 5.38 16.49
N ALA A 376 -1.70 4.25 15.87
CA ALA A 376 -2.66 3.21 15.50
C ALA A 376 -2.48 1.92 16.32
N LEU A 377 -1.39 1.76 17.08
CA LEU A 377 -1.13 0.54 17.85
C LEU A 377 -1.50 0.71 19.33
N THR A 378 -2.12 -0.32 19.90
CA THR A 378 -2.29 -0.49 21.34
C THR A 378 -1.46 -1.68 21.80
N ASN A 379 -0.51 -1.47 22.72
CA ASN A 379 0.43 -2.49 23.18
C ASN A 379 1.19 -3.20 22.03
N GLY A 380 1.55 -2.46 20.97
CA GLY A 380 2.26 -3.00 19.81
C GLY A 380 1.38 -3.84 18.86
N GLN A 381 0.06 -3.86 19.06
CA GLN A 381 -0.89 -4.56 18.19
C GLN A 381 -1.93 -3.61 17.63
N LEU A 382 -2.45 -3.93 16.44
CA LEU A 382 -3.47 -3.15 15.77
C LEU A 382 -4.86 -3.54 16.32
N PRO A 383 -5.61 -2.65 16.98
CA PRO A 383 -6.99 -2.94 17.34
C PRO A 383 -7.86 -2.97 16.07
N ILE A 384 -8.55 -4.09 15.86
CA ILE A 384 -9.41 -4.34 14.69
C ILE A 384 -10.82 -4.61 15.17
N VAL A 385 -11.80 -3.88 14.61
CA VAL A 385 -13.23 -4.18 14.75
C VAL A 385 -13.74 -4.92 13.51
N GLU A 386 -14.79 -5.72 13.68
CA GLU A 386 -15.42 -6.47 12.59
C GLU A 386 -14.46 -7.35 11.76
N ALA A 387 -13.40 -7.86 12.40
CA ALA A 387 -12.49 -8.84 11.82
C ALA A 387 -13.24 -10.06 11.25
N ARG A 388 -12.68 -10.65 10.19
CA ARG A 388 -13.21 -11.88 9.58
C ARG A 388 -12.14 -12.96 9.55
N HIS A 389 -12.55 -14.17 9.21
CA HIS A 389 -11.64 -15.31 9.10
C HIS A 389 -12.02 -16.11 7.86
N ASN A 390 -11.54 -15.62 6.72
CA ASN A 390 -11.73 -16.26 5.41
C ASN A 390 -10.43 -16.83 4.84
N VAL A 391 -9.29 -16.58 5.50
CA VAL A 391 -7.95 -17.01 5.08
C VAL A 391 -7.24 -17.64 6.26
N ASP A 392 -6.96 -18.94 6.17
CA ASP A 392 -6.23 -19.70 7.20
C ASP A 392 -4.71 -19.51 7.06
N ALA A 393 -4.21 -19.43 5.82
CA ALA A 393 -2.78 -19.34 5.53
C ALA A 393 -2.52 -18.79 4.11
N VAL A 394 -1.35 -18.20 3.90
CA VAL A 394 -0.88 -17.69 2.60
C VAL A 394 0.23 -18.60 2.06
N ASP A 395 0.26 -18.85 0.75
CA ASP A 395 1.42 -19.45 0.07
C ASP A 395 2.53 -18.39 -0.04
N ALA A 396 3.52 -18.49 0.87
CA ALA A 396 4.62 -17.54 0.98
C ALA A 396 5.52 -17.48 -0.27
N THR A 397 5.39 -18.42 -1.21
CA THR A 397 6.12 -18.38 -2.50
C THR A 397 5.46 -17.46 -3.53
N LYS A 398 4.19 -17.10 -3.33
CA LYS A 398 3.38 -16.33 -4.29
C LYS A 398 2.83 -15.02 -3.71
N ALA A 399 2.60 -14.98 -2.41
CA ALA A 399 1.97 -13.86 -1.71
C ALA A 399 2.60 -13.61 -0.33
N THR A 400 2.32 -12.44 0.22
CA THR A 400 2.83 -12.01 1.52
C THR A 400 1.67 -11.73 2.46
N SER A 401 1.69 -12.31 3.66
CA SER A 401 0.77 -11.99 4.74
C SER A 401 1.33 -10.80 5.54
N TRP A 402 0.49 -9.81 5.83
CA TRP A 402 0.92 -8.58 6.53
C TRP A 402 0.45 -8.52 7.97
N ILE A 403 -0.82 -8.86 8.20
CA ILE A 403 -1.41 -8.83 9.54
C ILE A 403 -2.18 -10.12 9.77
N THR A 404 -1.99 -10.71 10.94
CA THR A 404 -2.69 -11.91 11.37
C THR A 404 -3.26 -11.73 12.78
N LEU A 405 -4.25 -12.54 13.15
CA LEU A 405 -4.76 -12.58 14.52
C LEU A 405 -5.19 -14.00 14.91
N PRO A 406 -5.17 -14.36 16.21
CA PRO A 406 -5.72 -15.62 16.68
C PRO A 406 -7.25 -15.55 16.74
N ASN A 407 -7.94 -16.55 16.18
CA ASN A 407 -9.39 -16.68 16.26
C ASN A 407 -9.78 -17.63 17.39
N ALA A 408 -10.11 -17.07 18.56
CA ALA A 408 -10.51 -17.83 19.74
C ALA A 408 -11.74 -18.72 19.52
N ARG A 409 -12.64 -18.35 18.60
CA ARG A 409 -13.86 -19.13 18.28
C ARG A 409 -13.62 -20.33 17.38
N GLU A 410 -12.42 -20.44 16.84
CA GLU A 410 -11.95 -21.52 15.97
C GLU A 410 -10.74 -22.24 16.58
N GLY A 411 -10.67 -22.28 17.91
CA GLY A 411 -9.59 -22.98 18.64
C GLY A 411 -8.23 -22.28 18.55
N GLY A 412 -8.21 -20.96 18.37
CA GLY A 412 -6.98 -20.17 18.28
C GLY A 412 -6.29 -20.24 16.91
N LYS A 413 -6.97 -20.75 15.87
CA LYS A 413 -6.45 -20.74 14.50
C LYS A 413 -6.07 -19.33 14.08
N THR A 414 -5.00 -19.22 13.30
CA THR A 414 -4.54 -17.94 12.74
C THR A 414 -5.46 -17.51 11.61
N ALA A 415 -5.99 -16.29 11.71
CA ALA A 415 -6.75 -15.63 10.66
C ALA A 415 -5.88 -14.57 9.99
N VAL A 416 -5.60 -14.73 8.70
CA VAL A 416 -4.87 -13.70 7.92
C VAL A 416 -5.83 -12.56 7.59
N GLN A 417 -5.49 -11.35 8.00
CA GLN A 417 -6.30 -10.15 7.79
C GLN A 417 -5.87 -9.37 6.56
N TYR A 418 -4.59 -9.41 6.17
CA TYR A 418 -4.11 -8.69 4.99
C TYR A 418 -3.12 -9.56 4.24
N LEU A 419 -3.26 -9.60 2.92
CA LEU A 419 -2.28 -10.18 2.03
C LEU A 419 -2.06 -9.32 0.78
N SER A 420 -0.87 -9.40 0.22
CA SER A 420 -0.52 -8.81 -1.07
C SER A 420 0.17 -9.81 -1.97
N PHE A 421 0.14 -9.53 -3.27
CA PHE A 421 0.97 -10.21 -4.27
C PHE A 421 1.16 -9.34 -5.50
N ASN A 422 2.27 -9.56 -6.20
CA ASN A 422 2.56 -8.93 -7.49
C ASN A 422 2.13 -9.87 -8.63
N THR A 423 1.68 -9.31 -9.75
CA THR A 423 1.20 -10.02 -10.93
C THR A 423 2.04 -9.70 -12.17
N PRO A 424 2.20 -10.62 -13.14
CA PRO A 424 1.67 -11.99 -13.16
C PRO A 424 2.34 -12.91 -12.14
N ILE A 425 1.56 -13.78 -11.48
CA ILE A 425 2.06 -14.70 -10.44
C ILE A 425 3.21 -15.61 -10.93
N PRO A 426 3.11 -16.26 -12.12
CA PRO A 426 4.17 -17.18 -12.56
C PRO A 426 5.40 -16.46 -13.15
N ALA A 427 5.32 -15.13 -13.32
CA ALA A 427 6.42 -14.36 -13.89
C ALA A 427 7.54 -14.16 -12.85
N PRO A 428 8.82 -14.09 -13.28
CA PRO A 428 9.91 -13.72 -12.39
C PRO A 428 9.72 -12.29 -11.87
N GLU A 429 10.32 -11.95 -10.73
CA GLU A 429 10.09 -10.68 -10.02
C GLU A 429 10.32 -9.45 -10.91
N GLU A 430 11.36 -9.49 -11.76
CA GLU A 430 11.68 -8.43 -12.71
C GLU A 430 10.66 -8.27 -13.84
N GLU A 431 9.78 -9.25 -14.05
CA GLU A 431 8.72 -9.19 -15.06
C GLU A 431 7.36 -8.79 -14.49
N LYS A 432 7.21 -8.76 -13.17
CA LYS A 432 5.95 -8.37 -12.52
C LYS A 432 5.64 -6.88 -12.76
N CYS A 433 4.36 -6.57 -12.89
CA CYS A 433 3.85 -5.27 -13.33
C CYS A 433 2.62 -4.80 -12.54
N GLY A 434 1.76 -5.70 -12.09
CA GLY A 434 0.58 -5.36 -11.30
C GLY A 434 0.74 -5.76 -9.84
N ARG A 435 -0.20 -5.32 -9.02
CA ARG A 435 -0.21 -5.58 -7.59
C ARG A 435 -1.62 -5.64 -7.07
N VAL A 436 -1.85 -6.57 -6.16
CA VAL A 436 -3.14 -6.81 -5.53
C VAL A 436 -2.97 -6.79 -4.02
N VAL A 437 -3.91 -6.16 -3.33
CA VAL A 437 -4.09 -6.21 -1.89
C VAL A 437 -5.47 -6.78 -1.60
N TYR A 438 -5.53 -7.71 -0.65
CA TYR A 438 -6.76 -8.18 -0.05
C TYR A 438 -6.78 -7.88 1.45
N SER A 439 -7.91 -7.36 1.93
CA SER A 439 -8.18 -7.13 3.34
C SER A 439 -9.37 -7.99 3.79
N GLY A 440 -9.19 -8.79 4.83
CA GLY A 440 -10.17 -9.72 5.41
C GLY A 440 -10.94 -9.14 6.59
N LEU A 441 -11.24 -7.85 6.59
CA LEU A 441 -12.05 -7.18 7.62
C LEU A 441 -12.99 -6.15 6.98
N HIS A 442 -13.98 -5.68 7.74
CA HIS A 442 -14.83 -4.55 7.32
C HIS A 442 -14.25 -3.23 7.79
N VAL A 443 -14.15 -2.26 6.89
CA VAL A 443 -13.15 -1.18 6.98
C VAL A 443 -13.74 0.19 7.32
N SER A 444 -15.05 0.31 7.55
CA SER A 444 -15.71 1.60 7.75
C SER A 444 -16.57 1.67 9.01
N ALA A 445 -15.94 1.45 10.16
CA ALA A 445 -16.61 1.60 11.45
C ALA A 445 -17.13 3.04 11.63
N GLY A 446 -18.45 3.19 11.78
CA GLY A 446 -19.10 4.49 12.00
C GLY A 446 -19.64 5.19 10.74
N ASP A 447 -19.37 4.67 9.54
CA ASP A 447 -20.01 5.12 8.29
C ASP A 447 -21.06 4.11 7.82
N TRP A 448 -21.98 4.54 6.95
CA TRP A 448 -23.15 3.75 6.55
C TRP A 448 -23.21 3.51 5.05
N SER A 449 -23.29 2.23 4.66
CA SER A 449 -23.64 1.82 3.30
C SER A 449 -25.13 2.06 3.03
N GLY A 450 -25.48 2.49 1.81
CA GLY A 450 -26.87 2.58 1.36
C GLY A 450 -27.40 4.00 1.14
N PRO A 451 -27.20 4.97 2.06
CA PRO A 451 -27.54 6.37 1.82
C PRO A 451 -26.90 6.91 0.54
N ASP A 452 -27.56 7.85 -0.12
CA ASP A 452 -27.01 8.54 -1.29
C ASP A 452 -25.69 9.24 -0.93
N TRP A 453 -24.66 9.10 -1.76
CA TRP A 453 -23.35 9.68 -1.48
C TRP A 453 -23.41 11.22 -1.52
N PRO A 454 -22.74 11.94 -0.59
CA PRO A 454 -21.87 11.45 0.50
C PRO A 454 -22.57 11.27 1.85
N SER A 455 -23.90 11.21 1.91
CA SER A 455 -24.67 11.27 3.16
C SER A 455 -24.37 10.14 4.15
N GLY A 456 -23.82 9.00 3.70
CA GLY A 456 -23.39 7.88 4.56
C GLY A 456 -22.02 8.06 5.21
N CYS A 457 -21.24 9.07 4.79
CA CYS A 457 -19.89 9.33 5.30
C CYS A 457 -19.93 10.27 6.52
N HIS A 458 -20.16 9.70 7.70
CA HIS A 458 -20.37 10.44 8.95
C HIS A 458 -19.07 10.78 9.68
N THR A 459 -18.05 9.95 9.55
CA THR A 459 -16.80 10.10 10.29
C THR A 459 -15.74 10.81 9.44
N THR A 460 -14.87 11.59 10.10
CA THR A 460 -13.89 12.46 9.42
C THR A 460 -12.43 12.08 9.67
N ASP A 461 -12.19 11.23 10.67
CA ASP A 461 -10.86 10.77 11.06
C ASP A 461 -10.73 9.27 10.78
N LEU A 462 -9.53 8.85 10.38
CA LEU A 462 -9.22 7.44 10.17
C LEU A 462 -9.13 6.72 11.52
N SER A 463 -9.88 5.63 11.66
CA SER A 463 -9.69 4.65 12.73
C SER A 463 -8.32 3.96 12.60
N PRO A 464 -7.84 3.26 13.66
CA PRO A 464 -6.58 2.51 13.59
C PRO A 464 -6.49 1.54 12.40
N GLN A 465 -7.56 0.77 12.13
CA GLN A 465 -7.59 -0.15 11.00
C GLN A 465 -7.63 0.58 9.65
N GLU A 466 -8.28 1.73 9.54
CA GLU A 466 -8.27 2.54 8.31
C GLU A 466 -6.90 3.16 8.02
N LYS A 467 -6.09 3.45 9.04
CA LYS A 467 -4.68 3.83 8.87
C LYS A 467 -3.86 2.67 8.31
N ALA A 468 -4.10 1.45 8.78
CA ALA A 468 -3.47 0.26 8.18
C ALA A 468 -3.88 0.07 6.70
N LEU A 469 -5.14 0.35 6.35
CA LEU A 469 -5.57 0.40 4.94
C LEU A 469 -4.83 1.46 4.14
N GLU A 470 -4.67 2.65 4.70
CA GLU A 470 -3.97 3.76 4.04
C GLU A 470 -2.51 3.40 3.73
N PHE A 471 -1.81 2.76 4.67
CA PHE A 471 -0.47 2.22 4.40
C PHE A 471 -0.50 1.29 3.18
N MET A 472 -1.46 0.36 3.14
CA MET A 472 -1.60 -0.58 2.03
C MET A 472 -2.00 0.10 0.71
N LEU A 473 -2.76 1.20 0.75
CA LEU A 473 -3.13 1.99 -0.45
C LEU A 473 -1.91 2.63 -1.09
N PHE A 474 -1.06 3.25 -0.28
CA PHE A 474 0.13 3.94 -0.76
C PHE A 474 1.23 2.95 -1.17
N ASP A 475 1.38 1.83 -0.47
CA ASP A 475 2.22 0.72 -0.93
C ASP A 475 1.70 0.11 -2.25
N LEU A 476 0.38 -0.10 -2.37
CA LEU A 476 -0.26 -0.55 -3.62
C LEU A 476 -0.03 0.44 -4.77
N SER A 477 -0.06 1.75 -4.47
CA SER A 477 0.20 2.82 -5.44
C SER A 477 1.67 2.88 -5.87
N SER A 478 2.60 2.42 -5.02
CA SER A 478 4.03 2.49 -5.30
C SER A 478 4.43 1.66 -6.53
N CYS A 479 5.63 1.93 -7.05
CA CYS A 479 6.20 1.14 -8.13
C CYS A 479 6.42 -0.32 -7.70
N ILE A 480 6.35 -1.25 -8.66
CA ILE A 480 6.47 -2.67 -8.39
C ILE A 480 7.88 -3.01 -7.90
N GLN A 481 7.93 -3.68 -6.75
CA GLN A 481 9.11 -4.29 -6.17
C GLN A 481 8.70 -5.45 -5.24
N PRO A 482 9.62 -6.39 -4.94
CA PRO A 482 9.39 -7.42 -3.95
C PRO A 482 9.14 -6.85 -2.54
N ASP A 483 8.22 -7.45 -1.78
CA ASP A 483 7.91 -7.00 -0.42
C ASP A 483 9.02 -7.31 0.59
N ASN A 484 9.90 -8.26 0.26
CA ASN A 484 11.07 -8.61 1.06
C ASN A 484 12.27 -7.67 0.85
N LYS A 485 12.10 -6.58 0.09
CA LYS A 485 13.11 -5.53 -0.11
C LYS A 485 12.62 -4.21 0.46
N ALA A 486 13.53 -3.47 1.08
CA ALA A 486 13.28 -2.09 1.43
C ALA A 486 13.24 -1.25 0.13
N PRO A 487 12.35 -0.26 0.02
CA PRO A 487 12.37 0.69 -1.08
C PRO A 487 13.69 1.47 -1.14
N GLU A 488 14.18 1.69 -2.35
CA GLU A 488 15.39 2.49 -2.61
C GLU A 488 15.04 3.68 -3.51
N PRO A 489 15.65 4.86 -3.27
CA PRO A 489 15.45 6.02 -4.14
C PRO A 489 15.99 5.74 -5.55
N PRO A 490 15.40 6.32 -6.61
CA PRO A 490 15.93 6.23 -7.97
C PRO A 490 17.38 6.73 -8.04
N VAL A 491 18.18 6.09 -8.88
CA VAL A 491 19.57 6.51 -9.11
C VAL A 491 19.58 7.79 -9.94
N VAL A 492 20.13 8.85 -9.38
CA VAL A 492 20.46 10.10 -10.10
C VAL A 492 21.59 9.82 -11.08
N LYS A 493 21.44 10.23 -12.34
CA LYS A 493 22.42 10.04 -13.41
C LYS A 493 23.16 11.32 -13.74
#